data_AF-A0A2V8SXN0-F1
#
_entry.id   AF-A0A2V8SXN0-F1
#
_cell.length_a   1.000
_cell.length_b   1.000
_cell.length_c   1.000
_cell.angle_alpha   90.00
_cell.angle_beta   90.00
_cell.angle_gamma   90.00
#
_symmetry.space_group_name_H-M   'P 1'
#
loop_
_entity.id
_entity.type
_entity.pdbx_description
1 polymer ?
#
loop_
_entity_poly.entity_id
_entity_poly.type
_entity_poly.pdbx_seq_one_letter_code
_entity_poly.pdbx_strand_id
1 'polypeptide(L)'
;MSLWRPHRAASKSVASDNDDLRNISDTARWVAIYRAIESDRPDALFHDPFARRLAGERGERIAETMEFANRHAWSFVARTVVFDRLIEDSIASGADMVVNLAAGLDTRPYRMALPANLPWIEVDLPGLLAYKIAVLANETPRCRLERVALDLANVGARRDLFNRLSQEASRVLLITEGLVVYLSDQEAVSLAEDLAGTPTFHRWALDMVSPALMQRMQKSGSLRSLEQAGAPLKFAPEEGPAFFERHGWALVDVQSMLHTAARLKRLSFGMRLIALLPDSKGRIARSPWGGVCLFERTWVRATSISDSRSSN
;
A
#
# COMPACT_ATOMS: atom_id res chain seq x y z
N MET A 1 -54.83 5.88 -22.08
CA MET A 1 -54.74 4.77 -21.11
C MET A 1 -53.30 4.29 -21.11
N SER A 2 -52.54 4.76 -20.12
CA SER A 2 -51.22 4.25 -19.74
C SER A 2 -51.39 2.88 -19.07
N LEU A 3 -50.40 1.98 -19.21
CA LEU A 3 -49.97 0.95 -18.23
C LEU A 3 -48.84 0.13 -18.89
N TRP A 4 -47.59 0.47 -18.59
CA TRP A 4 -46.73 -0.20 -17.60
C TRP A 4 -46.04 -1.46 -18.14
N ARG A 5 -44.77 -1.32 -18.52
CA ARG A 5 -43.81 -2.43 -18.66
C ARG A 5 -42.87 -2.38 -17.45
N PRO A 6 -42.66 -3.49 -16.71
CA PRO A 6 -41.72 -3.48 -15.60
C PRO A 6 -40.28 -3.42 -16.13
N HIS A 7 -39.51 -2.47 -15.61
CA HIS A 7 -38.06 -2.48 -15.71
C HIS A 7 -37.52 -3.74 -15.02
N ARG A 8 -36.83 -4.61 -15.78
CA ARG A 8 -35.88 -5.54 -15.20
C ARG A 8 -34.75 -4.71 -14.60
N ALA A 9 -34.70 -4.62 -13.28
CA ALA A 9 -33.49 -4.21 -12.58
C ALA A 9 -32.39 -5.22 -12.94
N ALA A 10 -31.32 -4.73 -13.55
CA ALA A 10 -30.11 -5.51 -13.77
C ALA A 10 -29.51 -5.86 -12.41
N SER A 11 -29.51 -7.14 -12.05
CA SER A 11 -28.76 -7.64 -10.89
C SER A 11 -27.26 -7.56 -11.21
N LYS A 12 -26.62 -6.45 -10.85
CA LYS A 12 -25.15 -6.41 -10.77
C LYS A 12 -24.70 -7.05 -9.45
N SER A 13 -24.26 -8.30 -9.58
CA SER A 13 -23.06 -8.92 -8.98
C SER A 13 -22.70 -8.75 -7.49
N VAL A 14 -23.60 -9.13 -6.57
CA VAL A 14 -23.20 -9.43 -5.16
C VAL A 14 -22.12 -10.53 -5.06
N ALA A 15 -22.04 -11.41 -6.06
CA ALA A 15 -21.05 -12.49 -6.11
C ALA A 15 -19.63 -12.03 -6.50
N SER A 16 -19.45 -10.97 -7.31
CA SER A 16 -18.10 -10.48 -7.67
C SER A 16 -17.46 -9.75 -6.51
N ASP A 17 -18.22 -8.87 -5.84
CA ASP A 17 -17.71 -8.05 -4.73
C ASP A 17 -17.26 -8.92 -3.55
N ASN A 18 -17.97 -10.03 -3.31
CA ASN A 18 -17.64 -10.95 -2.23
C ASN A 18 -16.41 -11.81 -2.54
N ASP A 19 -16.13 -12.07 -3.82
CA ASP A 19 -14.93 -12.79 -4.24
C ASP A 19 -13.71 -11.87 -4.22
N ASP A 20 -13.83 -10.64 -4.72
CA ASP A 20 -12.77 -9.63 -4.65
C ASP A 20 -12.40 -9.28 -3.19
N LEU A 21 -13.38 -9.16 -2.30
CA LEU A 21 -13.14 -8.98 -0.87
C LEU A 21 -12.42 -10.18 -0.23
N ARG A 22 -12.76 -11.42 -0.61
CA ARG A 22 -12.07 -12.63 -0.13
C ARG A 22 -10.62 -12.64 -0.58
N ASN A 23 -10.38 -12.24 -1.81
CA ASN A 23 -9.07 -12.23 -2.46
C ASN A 23 -8.11 -11.18 -1.87
N ILE A 24 -8.62 -9.96 -1.65
CA ILE A 24 -7.90 -8.90 -0.93
C ILE A 24 -7.62 -9.36 0.52
N SER A 25 -8.59 -10.01 1.17
CA SER A 25 -8.40 -10.58 2.51
C SER A 25 -7.29 -11.65 2.53
N ASP A 26 -7.19 -12.50 1.52
CA ASP A 26 -6.19 -13.58 1.47
C ASP A 26 -4.77 -13.07 1.32
N THR A 27 -4.55 -12.08 0.45
CA THR A 27 -3.25 -11.42 0.31
C THR A 27 -2.85 -10.75 1.63
N ALA A 28 -3.78 -10.02 2.26
CA ALA A 28 -3.50 -9.33 3.52
C ALA A 28 -3.15 -10.31 4.66
N ARG A 29 -3.86 -11.46 4.74
CA ARG A 29 -3.57 -12.55 5.69
C ARG A 29 -2.20 -13.16 5.45
N TRP A 30 -1.84 -13.40 4.20
CA TRP A 30 -0.53 -13.93 3.83
C TRP A 30 0.60 -12.98 4.24
N VAL A 31 0.45 -11.68 3.95
CA VAL A 31 1.43 -10.65 4.40
C VAL A 31 1.53 -10.62 5.93
N ALA A 32 0.42 -10.77 6.65
CA ALA A 32 0.44 -10.84 8.11
C ALA A 32 1.24 -12.05 8.62
N ILE A 33 1.17 -13.23 7.98
CA ILE A 33 1.99 -14.38 8.38
C ILE A 33 3.49 -14.06 8.32
N TYR A 34 3.98 -13.37 7.30
CA TYR A 34 5.41 -13.02 7.25
C TYR A 34 5.85 -12.14 8.42
N ARG A 35 4.98 -11.24 8.88
CA ARG A 35 5.24 -10.42 10.08
C ARG A 35 5.21 -11.26 11.35
N ALA A 36 4.31 -12.26 11.43
CA ALA A 36 4.28 -13.21 12.54
C ALA A 36 5.58 -14.04 12.59
N ILE A 37 6.00 -14.61 11.46
CA ILE A 37 7.24 -15.41 11.35
C ILE A 37 8.45 -14.59 11.76
N GLU A 38 8.57 -13.33 11.32
CA GLU A 38 9.66 -12.45 11.75
C GLU A 38 9.60 -12.15 13.25
N SER A 39 8.39 -11.96 13.81
CA SER A 39 8.19 -11.65 15.23
C SER A 39 8.61 -12.79 16.16
N ASP A 40 8.52 -14.04 15.71
CA ASP A 40 8.90 -15.23 16.47
C ASP A 40 10.42 -15.49 16.47
N ARG A 41 11.18 -14.74 15.67
CA ARG A 41 12.63 -14.90 15.60
C ARG A 41 13.30 -14.36 16.88
N PRO A 42 14.31 -15.05 17.42
CA PRO A 42 15.14 -14.50 18.50
C PRO A 42 15.87 -13.20 18.12
N ASP A 43 16.18 -13.02 16.83
CA ASP A 43 16.83 -11.84 16.26
C ASP A 43 15.85 -10.96 15.46
N ALA A 44 14.56 -10.96 15.84
CA ALA A 44 13.51 -10.23 15.15
C ALA A 44 13.85 -8.75 14.94
N LEU A 45 13.57 -8.23 13.74
CA LEU A 45 13.80 -6.83 13.39
C LEU A 45 12.66 -5.91 13.84
N PHE A 46 11.48 -6.49 14.05
CA PHE A 46 10.31 -5.86 14.64
C PHE A 46 9.43 -6.94 15.28
N HIS A 47 8.55 -6.53 16.19
CA HIS A 47 7.54 -7.42 16.78
C HIS A 47 6.14 -6.90 16.44
N ASP A 48 5.36 -7.75 15.77
CA ASP A 48 3.94 -7.57 15.51
C ASP A 48 3.17 -8.70 16.23
N PRO A 49 2.81 -8.50 17.52
CA PRO A 49 2.17 -9.55 18.31
C PRO A 49 0.76 -9.91 17.82
N PHE A 50 0.17 -9.09 16.94
CA PHE A 50 -1.18 -9.28 16.43
C PHE A 50 -1.20 -9.95 15.06
N ALA A 51 -0.07 -9.96 14.34
CA ALA A 51 0.07 -10.50 13.00
C ALA A 51 -0.52 -11.92 12.86
N ARG A 52 -0.11 -12.84 13.74
CA ARG A 52 -0.54 -14.25 13.67
C ARG A 52 -2.05 -14.39 13.88
N ARG A 53 -2.59 -13.65 14.86
CA ARG A 53 -4.03 -13.63 15.18
C ARG A 53 -4.87 -13.05 14.04
N LEU A 54 -4.37 -12.00 13.38
CA LEU A 54 -5.01 -11.36 12.23
C LEU A 54 -4.91 -12.20 10.95
N ALA A 55 -3.81 -12.93 10.75
CA ALA A 55 -3.71 -13.88 9.66
C ALA A 55 -4.75 -15.00 9.81
N GLY A 56 -4.90 -15.52 11.03
CA GLY A 56 -5.80 -16.62 11.38
C GLY A 56 -5.45 -17.92 10.67
N GLU A 57 -6.24 -18.98 10.90
CA GLU A 57 -6.02 -20.31 10.30
C GLU A 57 -5.99 -20.29 8.76
N ARG A 58 -6.70 -19.35 8.14
CA ARG A 58 -6.68 -19.19 6.68
C ARG A 58 -5.32 -18.67 6.20
N GLY A 59 -4.74 -17.69 6.87
CA GLY A 59 -3.39 -17.19 6.55
C GLY A 59 -2.33 -18.29 6.72
N GLU A 60 -2.40 -19.04 7.82
CA GLU A 60 -1.49 -20.18 8.07
C GLU A 60 -1.55 -21.21 6.95
N ARG A 61 -2.75 -21.65 6.55
CA ARG A 61 -2.92 -22.61 5.44
C ARG A 61 -2.40 -22.10 4.10
N ILE A 62 -2.58 -20.81 3.80
CA ILE A 62 -2.02 -20.19 2.59
C ILE A 62 -0.48 -20.26 2.65
N ALA A 63 0.11 -19.96 3.80
CA ALA A 63 1.57 -20.02 3.97
C ALA A 63 2.13 -21.45 3.90
N GLU A 64 1.41 -22.45 4.44
CA GLU A 64 1.83 -23.86 4.40
C GLU A 64 1.81 -24.46 2.98
N THR A 65 0.79 -24.12 2.19
CA THR A 65 0.64 -24.60 0.80
C THR A 65 1.65 -23.94 -0.14
N MET A 66 2.12 -22.75 0.21
CA MET A 66 3.19 -22.07 -0.49
C MET A 66 4.54 -22.49 0.12
N GLU A 67 5.18 -23.53 -0.43
CA GLU A 67 6.61 -23.88 -0.18
C GLU A 67 7.58 -22.68 -0.45
N PHE A 68 7.04 -21.61 -1.01
CA PHE A 68 7.60 -20.29 -1.29
C PHE A 68 7.61 -19.33 -0.07
N ALA A 69 6.76 -19.54 0.94
CA ALA A 69 6.62 -18.68 2.12
C ALA A 69 7.92 -18.54 2.93
N ASN A 70 8.90 -19.43 2.77
CA ASN A 70 10.23 -19.23 3.35
C ASN A 70 11.23 -18.56 2.39
N ARG A 71 11.04 -18.65 1.07
CA ARG A 71 12.03 -18.17 0.08
C ARG A 71 11.97 -16.67 -0.16
N HIS A 72 10.82 -16.03 0.08
CA HIS A 72 10.60 -14.60 -0.19
C HIS A 72 10.13 -13.79 1.02
N ALA A 73 10.10 -14.38 2.21
CA ALA A 73 9.81 -13.66 3.46
C ALA A 73 10.67 -12.39 3.62
N TRP A 74 11.92 -12.44 3.16
CA TRP A 74 12.86 -11.33 3.23
C TRP A 74 12.33 -10.03 2.62
N SER A 75 11.52 -10.08 1.55
CA SER A 75 11.03 -8.85 0.90
C SER A 75 9.94 -8.19 1.73
N PHE A 76 9.05 -8.98 2.34
CA PHE A 76 8.00 -8.47 3.23
C PHE A 76 8.56 -7.94 4.55
N VAL A 77 9.58 -8.61 5.10
CA VAL A 77 10.30 -8.15 6.29
C VAL A 77 11.03 -6.83 6.00
N ALA A 78 11.79 -6.77 4.90
CA ALA A 78 12.48 -5.55 4.50
C ALA A 78 11.49 -4.40 4.24
N ARG A 79 10.36 -4.68 3.58
CA ARG A 79 9.30 -3.71 3.34
C ARG A 79 8.74 -3.15 4.64
N THR A 80 8.41 -4.02 5.59
CA THR A 80 7.89 -3.61 6.91
C THR A 80 8.89 -2.69 7.62
N VAL A 81 10.17 -3.08 7.71
CA VAL A 81 11.23 -2.27 8.34
C VAL A 81 11.42 -0.92 7.66
N VAL A 82 11.38 -0.87 6.33
CA VAL A 82 11.56 0.37 5.59
C VAL A 82 10.40 1.33 5.80
N PHE A 83 9.16 0.85 5.72
CA PHE A 83 8.00 1.69 6.02
C PHE A 83 7.99 2.15 7.48
N ASP A 84 8.31 1.29 8.45
CA ASP A 84 8.37 1.68 9.86
C ASP A 84 9.34 2.83 10.09
N ARG A 85 10.57 2.73 9.54
CA ARG A 85 11.57 3.79 9.62
C ARG A 85 11.14 5.07 8.93
N LEU A 86 10.59 4.96 7.72
CA LEU A 86 10.09 6.12 6.97
C LEU A 86 9.01 6.87 7.75
N ILE A 87 8.11 6.14 8.42
CA ILE A 87 7.04 6.70 9.24
C ILE A 87 7.63 7.39 10.47
N GLU A 88 8.56 6.75 11.18
CA GLU A 88 9.29 7.35 12.32
C GLU A 88 9.99 8.65 11.90
N ASP A 89 10.76 8.61 10.80
CA ASP A 89 11.50 9.75 10.27
C ASP A 89 10.56 10.89 9.84
N SER A 90 9.41 10.55 9.23
CA SER A 90 8.42 11.53 8.79
C SER A 90 7.74 12.22 9.98
N ILE A 91 7.39 11.47 11.03
CA ILE A 91 6.83 12.01 12.27
C ILE A 91 7.87 12.90 12.96
N ALA A 92 9.12 12.44 13.07
CA ALA A 92 10.22 13.23 13.62
C ALA A 92 10.48 14.53 12.82
N SER A 93 10.20 14.50 11.52
CA SER A 93 10.28 15.66 10.60
C SER A 93 9.00 16.50 10.56
N GLY A 94 8.09 16.31 11.52
CA GLY A 94 6.92 17.14 11.73
C GLY A 94 5.69 16.75 10.91
N ALA A 95 5.57 15.49 10.48
CA ALA A 95 4.27 14.98 10.04
C ALA A 95 3.31 14.93 11.24
N ASP A 96 2.14 15.57 11.11
CA ASP A 96 1.15 15.73 12.18
C ASP A 96 -0.06 14.80 12.02
N MET A 97 -0.10 14.00 10.95
CA MET A 97 -1.08 12.94 10.70
C MET A 97 -0.49 11.89 9.76
N VAL A 98 -0.86 10.62 9.96
CA VAL A 98 -0.55 9.51 9.05
C VAL A 98 -1.86 8.95 8.48
N VAL A 99 -1.94 8.81 7.17
CA VAL A 99 -3.08 8.21 6.47
C VAL A 99 -2.60 6.96 5.74
N ASN A 100 -3.07 5.80 6.17
CA ASN A 100 -2.76 4.50 5.62
C ASN A 100 -3.90 4.03 4.72
N LEU A 101 -3.68 4.09 3.41
CA LEU A 101 -4.66 3.78 2.37
C LEU A 101 -4.53 2.31 1.95
N ALA A 102 -5.64 1.58 2.00
CA ALA A 102 -5.68 0.11 1.99
C ALA A 102 -4.84 -0.48 3.14
N ALA A 103 -5.12 -0.02 4.36
CA ALA A 103 -4.37 -0.36 5.57
C ALA A 103 -4.33 -1.88 5.87
N GLY A 104 -5.28 -2.63 5.35
CA GLY A 104 -5.41 -4.06 5.51
C GLY A 104 -5.25 -4.51 6.95
N LEU A 105 -4.40 -5.52 7.14
CA LEU A 105 -4.08 -6.08 8.45
C LEU A 105 -2.84 -5.44 9.08
N ASP A 106 -2.47 -4.21 8.70
CA ASP A 106 -1.38 -3.45 9.35
C ASP A 106 -1.70 -3.20 10.84
N THR A 107 -0.72 -3.29 11.72
CA THR A 107 -0.86 -3.11 13.16
C THR A 107 0.04 -2.02 13.72
N ARG A 108 0.68 -1.21 12.86
CA ARG A 108 1.55 -0.09 13.26
C ARG A 108 0.95 0.80 14.36
N PRO A 109 -0.34 1.19 14.34
CA PRO A 109 -0.97 1.94 15.44
C PRO A 109 -0.89 1.25 16.81
N TYR A 110 -0.73 -0.06 16.86
CA TYR A 110 -0.69 -0.86 18.07
C TYR A 110 0.73 -1.26 18.50
N ARG A 111 1.68 -1.33 17.57
CA ARG A 111 3.04 -1.86 17.84
C ARG A 111 4.15 -0.80 17.80
N MET A 112 4.03 0.25 17.01
CA MET A 112 5.07 1.29 16.90
C MET A 112 5.02 2.27 18.07
N ALA A 113 6.17 2.84 18.43
CA ALA A 113 6.27 3.87 19.46
C ALA A 113 5.82 5.25 18.93
N LEU A 114 4.53 5.38 18.65
CA LEU A 114 3.93 6.61 18.09
C LEU A 114 3.54 7.61 19.19
N PRO A 115 3.57 8.94 18.92
CA PRO A 115 3.00 9.93 19.82
C PRO A 115 1.52 9.67 20.09
N ALA A 116 1.09 9.73 21.36
CA ALA A 116 -0.27 9.36 21.76
C ALA A 116 -1.37 10.21 21.10
N ASN A 117 -1.06 11.47 20.80
CA ASN A 117 -1.97 12.42 20.16
C ASN A 117 -1.92 12.40 18.62
N LEU A 118 -1.01 11.63 18.00
CA LEU A 118 -0.88 11.55 16.55
C LEU A 118 -2.16 10.93 15.94
N PRO A 119 -2.89 11.64 15.08
CA PRO A 119 -3.96 11.06 14.28
C PRO A 119 -3.38 10.03 13.29
N TRP A 120 -3.88 8.80 13.39
CA TRP A 120 -3.60 7.75 12.43
C TRP A 120 -4.92 7.32 11.79
N ILE A 121 -5.04 7.51 10.48
CA ILE A 121 -6.25 7.19 9.72
C ILE A 121 -6.01 5.91 8.93
N GLU A 122 -6.77 4.87 9.21
CA GLU A 122 -6.81 3.66 8.37
C GLU A 122 -8.01 3.76 7.42
N VAL A 123 -7.76 3.63 6.12
CA VAL A 123 -8.81 3.60 5.09
C VAL A 123 -8.78 2.23 4.42
N ASP A 124 -9.90 1.52 4.45
CA ASP A 124 -10.03 0.22 3.76
C ASP A 124 -11.50 -0.17 3.57
N LEU A 125 -11.71 -1.27 2.86
CA LEU A 125 -13.00 -1.86 2.59
C LEU A 125 -13.72 -2.21 3.91
N PRO A 126 -15.04 -1.95 4.01
CA PRO A 126 -15.80 -2.17 5.23
C PRO A 126 -15.64 -3.58 5.83
N GLY A 127 -15.65 -4.61 4.99
CA GLY A 127 -15.50 -6.00 5.43
C GLY A 127 -14.14 -6.31 6.07
N LEU A 128 -13.06 -5.74 5.52
CA LEU A 128 -11.70 -5.98 6.03
C LEU A 128 -11.47 -5.24 7.36
N LEU A 129 -11.96 -4.00 7.48
CA LEU A 129 -11.92 -3.26 8.74
C LEU A 129 -12.78 -3.91 9.81
N ALA A 130 -13.99 -4.37 9.49
CA ALA A 130 -14.85 -5.07 10.44
C ALA A 130 -14.17 -6.31 11.02
N TYR A 131 -13.50 -7.10 10.17
CA TYR A 131 -12.71 -8.25 10.61
C TYR A 131 -11.57 -7.82 11.55
N LYS A 132 -10.76 -6.82 11.16
CA LYS A 132 -9.64 -6.34 11.97
C LYS A 132 -10.08 -5.79 13.32
N ILE A 133 -11.16 -5.00 13.34
CA ILE A 133 -11.76 -4.44 14.56
C ILE A 133 -12.18 -5.56 15.50
N ALA A 134 -12.86 -6.59 14.99
CA ALA A 134 -13.27 -7.73 15.81
C ALA A 134 -12.08 -8.47 16.42
N VAL A 135 -11.01 -8.70 15.64
CA VAL A 135 -9.80 -9.38 16.12
C VAL A 135 -8.99 -8.54 17.12
N LEU A 136 -9.05 -7.21 17.02
CA LEU A 136 -8.33 -6.27 17.89
C LEU A 136 -9.22 -5.61 18.94
N ALA A 137 -10.43 -6.13 19.20
CA ALA A 137 -11.45 -5.47 20.03
C ALA A 137 -10.98 -5.15 21.47
N ASN A 138 -10.06 -5.96 22.00
CA ASN A 138 -9.51 -5.79 23.35
C ASN A 138 -8.13 -5.12 23.36
N GLU A 139 -7.66 -4.63 22.22
CA GLU A 139 -6.36 -3.99 22.10
C GLU A 139 -6.52 -2.47 22.05
N THR A 140 -5.62 -1.75 22.73
CA THR A 140 -5.61 -0.29 22.74
C THR A 140 -4.54 0.23 21.78
N PRO A 141 -4.89 1.04 20.76
CA PRO A 141 -3.90 1.72 19.93
C PRO A 141 -3.02 2.66 20.78
N ARG A 142 -1.78 2.86 20.35
CA ARG A 142 -0.82 3.75 21.01
C ARG A 142 -1.00 5.22 20.63
N CYS A 143 -1.78 5.51 19.59
CA CYS A 143 -2.06 6.85 19.05
C CYS A 143 -3.56 7.06 18.83
N ARG A 144 -3.96 8.23 18.32
CA ARG A 144 -5.38 8.52 17.98
C ARG A 144 -5.76 7.84 16.67
N LEU A 145 -6.22 6.60 16.77
CA LEU A 145 -6.62 5.79 15.63
C LEU A 145 -8.06 6.08 15.18
N GLU A 146 -8.23 6.48 13.92
CA GLU A 146 -9.52 6.54 13.23
C GLU A 146 -9.55 5.49 12.12
N ARG A 147 -10.71 4.88 11.90
CA ARG A 147 -10.95 3.91 10.83
C ARG A 147 -12.07 4.37 9.92
N VAL A 148 -11.77 4.49 8.64
CA VAL A 148 -12.70 4.94 7.62
C VAL A 148 -13.00 3.79 6.67
N ALA A 149 -14.20 3.24 6.79
CA ALA A 149 -14.70 2.18 5.92
C ALA A 149 -15.09 2.76 4.55
N LEU A 150 -14.18 2.66 3.59
CA LEU A 150 -14.31 3.29 2.27
C LEU A 150 -13.55 2.49 1.21
N ASP A 151 -14.23 2.24 0.09
CA ASP A 151 -13.59 1.73 -1.12
C ASP A 151 -12.89 2.88 -1.86
N LEU A 152 -11.56 2.79 -1.97
CA LEU A 152 -10.74 3.80 -2.63
C LEU A 152 -11.01 3.90 -4.14
N ALA A 153 -11.66 2.92 -4.76
CA ALA A 153 -12.14 3.00 -6.14
C ALA A 153 -13.30 4.00 -6.30
N ASN A 154 -14.03 4.31 -5.22
CA ASN A 154 -15.03 5.36 -5.23
C ASN A 154 -14.36 6.75 -5.16
N VAL A 155 -14.06 7.30 -6.33
CA VAL A 155 -13.38 8.60 -6.48
C VAL A 155 -14.07 9.74 -5.74
N GLY A 156 -15.40 9.81 -5.75
CA GLY A 156 -16.15 10.86 -5.05
C GLY A 156 -15.96 10.79 -3.54
N ALA A 157 -16.24 9.63 -2.96
CA ALA A 157 -16.07 9.42 -1.51
C ALA A 157 -14.61 9.60 -1.07
N ARG A 158 -13.65 9.13 -1.88
CA ARG A 158 -12.22 9.31 -1.64
C ARG A 158 -11.83 10.79 -1.57
N ARG A 159 -12.30 11.61 -2.52
CA ARG A 159 -12.04 13.05 -2.53
C ARG A 159 -12.68 13.76 -1.35
N ASP A 160 -13.90 13.40 -0.98
CA ASP A 160 -14.58 13.96 0.20
C ASP A 160 -13.79 13.67 1.48
N LEU A 161 -13.28 12.45 1.63
CA LEU A 161 -12.40 12.08 2.74
C LEU A 161 -11.13 12.94 2.74
N PHE A 162 -10.44 13.06 1.61
CA PHE A 162 -9.18 13.82 1.54
C PHE A 162 -9.40 15.30 1.85
N ASN A 163 -10.49 15.89 1.35
CA ASN A 163 -10.88 17.26 1.69
C ASN A 163 -11.10 17.44 3.20
N ARG A 164 -11.81 16.50 3.85
CA ARG A 164 -11.99 16.54 5.31
C ARG A 164 -10.65 16.47 6.05
N LEU A 165 -9.83 15.47 5.75
CA LEU A 165 -8.53 15.28 6.42
C LEU A 165 -7.60 16.48 6.21
N SER A 166 -7.69 17.14 5.06
CA SER A 166 -6.91 18.36 4.77
C SER A 166 -7.23 19.54 5.69
N GLN A 167 -8.41 19.54 6.33
CA GLN A 167 -8.82 20.57 7.29
C GLN A 167 -8.39 20.25 8.72
N GLU A 168 -7.99 19.00 8.99
CA GLU A 168 -7.66 18.49 10.33
C GLU A 168 -6.16 18.46 10.62
N ALA A 169 -5.31 18.54 9.58
CA ALA A 169 -3.86 18.42 9.69
C ALA A 169 -3.14 19.26 8.63
N SER A 170 -1.92 19.71 8.93
CA SER A 170 -1.14 20.57 8.04
C SER A 170 -0.06 19.82 7.26
N ARG A 171 0.44 18.69 7.78
CA ARG A 171 1.55 17.92 7.22
C ARG A 171 1.26 16.43 7.32
N VAL A 172 0.46 15.95 6.36
CA VAL A 172 0.03 14.55 6.31
C VAL A 172 1.04 13.68 5.57
N LEU A 173 1.42 12.55 6.16
CA LEU A 173 2.10 11.44 5.48
C LEU A 173 1.06 10.46 4.95
N LEU A 174 1.10 10.18 3.66
CA LEU A 174 0.29 9.15 3.00
C LEU A 174 1.09 7.86 2.85
N ILE A 175 0.45 6.72 3.08
CA ILE A 175 1.04 5.38 2.89
C ILE A 175 0.11 4.56 2.01
N THR A 176 0.67 3.91 0.99
CA THR A 176 -0.01 2.91 0.17
C THR A 176 0.87 1.67 0.06
N GLU A 177 0.96 0.87 1.11
CA GLU A 177 1.75 -0.37 1.14
C GLU A 177 0.95 -1.53 0.52
N GLY A 178 1.47 -2.15 -0.54
CA GLY A 178 0.87 -3.28 -1.20
C GLY A 178 -0.44 -2.95 -1.93
N LEU A 179 -0.68 -1.69 -2.29
CA LEU A 179 -1.89 -1.26 -2.99
C LEU A 179 -1.65 -1.02 -4.48
N VAL A 180 -0.72 -0.11 -4.80
CA VAL A 180 -0.59 0.48 -6.14
C VAL A 180 -0.33 -0.58 -7.22
N VAL A 181 0.37 -1.67 -6.89
CA VAL A 181 0.66 -2.78 -7.81
C VAL A 181 -0.60 -3.45 -8.38
N TYR A 182 -1.75 -3.35 -7.72
CA TYR A 182 -3.03 -3.94 -8.16
C TYR A 182 -3.91 -3.00 -8.99
N LEU A 183 -3.50 -1.72 -9.11
CA LEU A 183 -4.22 -0.71 -9.86
C LEU A 183 -3.85 -0.78 -11.34
N SER A 184 -4.76 -0.40 -12.23
CA SER A 184 -4.40 -0.02 -13.59
C SER A 184 -3.65 1.31 -13.60
N ASP A 185 -2.97 1.64 -14.70
CA ASP A 185 -2.31 2.93 -14.87
C ASP A 185 -3.28 4.10 -14.64
N GLN A 186 -4.51 4.00 -15.14
CA GLN A 186 -5.53 5.05 -14.98
C GLN A 186 -5.95 5.23 -13.51
N GLU A 187 -6.12 4.13 -12.78
CA GLU A 187 -6.47 4.17 -11.35
C GLU A 187 -5.30 4.71 -10.50
N ALA A 188 -4.06 4.31 -10.81
CA ALA A 188 -2.86 4.81 -10.15
C ALA A 188 -2.66 6.32 -10.39
N VAL A 189 -2.87 6.79 -11.63
CA VAL A 189 -2.86 8.22 -11.98
C VAL A 189 -3.95 8.97 -11.24
N SER A 190 -5.19 8.47 -11.28
CA SER A 190 -6.32 9.10 -10.60
C SER A 190 -6.09 9.22 -9.09
N LEU A 191 -5.53 8.19 -8.45
CA LEU A 191 -5.15 8.25 -7.04
C LEU A 191 -4.05 9.28 -6.80
N ALA A 192 -2.96 9.23 -7.58
CA ALA A 192 -1.83 10.14 -7.43
C ALA A 192 -2.23 11.62 -7.56
N GLU A 193 -3.09 11.95 -8.53
CA GLU A 193 -3.59 13.30 -8.78
C GLU A 193 -4.54 13.78 -7.67
N ASP A 194 -5.43 12.93 -7.17
CA ASP A 194 -6.29 13.27 -6.02
C ASP A 194 -5.46 13.56 -4.75
N LEU A 195 -4.42 12.75 -4.50
CA LEU A 195 -3.51 12.97 -3.39
C LEU A 195 -2.72 14.27 -3.57
N ALA A 196 -2.17 14.52 -4.76
CA ALA A 196 -1.40 15.74 -5.06
C ALA A 196 -2.26 17.00 -5.10
N GLY A 197 -3.57 16.86 -5.36
CA GLY A 197 -4.53 17.96 -5.31
C GLY A 197 -4.78 18.50 -3.91
N THR A 198 -4.36 17.79 -2.86
CA THR A 198 -4.57 18.16 -1.46
C THR A 198 -3.30 18.78 -0.86
N PRO A 199 -3.24 20.11 -0.60
CA PRO A 199 -1.97 20.78 -0.28
C PRO A 199 -1.24 20.29 0.97
N THR A 200 -1.99 19.82 1.98
CA THR A 200 -1.46 19.33 3.27
C THR A 200 -0.85 17.93 3.17
N PHE A 201 -1.11 17.21 2.07
CA PHE A 201 -0.55 15.89 1.79
C PHE A 201 0.86 16.06 1.22
N HIS A 202 1.83 16.24 2.11
CA HIS A 202 3.18 16.67 1.73
C HIS A 202 4.12 15.52 1.34
N ARG A 203 3.90 14.31 1.88
CA ARG A 203 4.71 13.11 1.59
C ARG A 203 3.82 11.93 1.27
N TRP A 204 4.26 11.10 0.32
CA TRP A 204 3.59 9.86 -0.03
C TRP A 204 4.61 8.72 -0.15
N ALA A 205 4.38 7.64 0.58
CA ALA A 205 5.20 6.44 0.57
C ALA A 205 4.46 5.25 -0.03
N LEU A 206 5.11 4.54 -0.95
CA LEU A 206 4.53 3.37 -1.62
C LEU A 206 5.61 2.37 -2.06
N ASP A 207 5.28 1.09 -2.16
CA ASP A 207 6.15 0.08 -2.77
C ASP A 207 5.87 -0.11 -4.27
N MET A 208 6.95 -0.25 -5.03
CA MET A 208 6.93 -0.46 -6.48
C MET A 208 7.76 -1.66 -6.87
N VAL A 209 7.42 -2.24 -8.02
CA VAL A 209 8.20 -3.29 -8.68
C VAL A 209 8.45 -2.92 -10.14
N SER A 210 9.56 -3.38 -10.71
CA SER A 210 9.86 -3.18 -12.13
C SER A 210 9.08 -4.18 -13.01
N PRO A 211 8.86 -3.86 -14.31
CA PRO A 211 8.25 -4.77 -15.26
C PRO A 211 8.94 -6.14 -15.30
N ALA A 212 10.28 -6.15 -15.27
CA ALA A 212 11.05 -7.39 -15.28
C ALA A 212 10.81 -8.25 -14.02
N LEU A 213 10.64 -7.63 -12.85
CA LEU A 213 10.31 -8.36 -11.63
C LEU A 213 8.88 -8.90 -11.68
N MET A 214 7.91 -8.08 -12.08
CA MET A 214 6.52 -8.49 -12.21
C MET A 214 6.39 -9.69 -13.16
N GLN A 215 7.03 -9.63 -14.34
CA GLN A 215 7.00 -10.72 -15.31
C GLN A 215 7.60 -12.01 -14.73
N ARG A 216 8.68 -11.91 -13.92
CA ARG A 216 9.25 -13.08 -13.23
C ARG A 216 8.29 -13.64 -12.19
N MET A 217 7.64 -12.79 -11.41
CA MET A 217 6.67 -13.23 -10.39
C MET A 217 5.49 -13.96 -11.03
N GLN A 218 4.93 -13.44 -12.12
CA GLN A 218 3.85 -14.08 -12.89
C GLN A 218 4.29 -15.44 -13.48
N LYS A 219 5.49 -15.52 -14.08
CA LYS A 219 6.01 -16.76 -14.67
C LYS A 219 6.34 -17.84 -13.63
N SER A 220 6.76 -17.45 -12.43
CA SER A 220 7.23 -18.37 -11.39
C SER A 220 6.14 -19.26 -10.78
N GLY A 221 4.86 -19.06 -11.12
CA GLY A 221 3.76 -19.80 -10.53
C GLY A 221 3.40 -19.37 -9.10
N SER A 222 4.30 -18.65 -8.42
CA SER A 222 4.15 -18.15 -7.04
C SER A 222 2.96 -17.20 -6.86
N LEU A 223 2.49 -16.58 -7.96
CA LEU A 223 1.30 -15.73 -7.98
C LEU A 223 0.09 -16.38 -8.68
N ARG A 224 0.18 -17.62 -9.18
CA ARG A 224 -0.96 -18.27 -9.85
C ARG A 224 -2.16 -18.37 -8.91
N SER A 225 -1.92 -18.57 -7.62
CA SER A 225 -2.96 -18.54 -6.60
C SER A 225 -3.58 -17.14 -6.42
N LEU A 226 -2.82 -16.05 -6.64
CA LEU A 226 -3.31 -14.66 -6.57
C LEU A 226 -4.03 -14.23 -7.86
N GLU A 227 -3.56 -14.69 -9.02
CA GLU A 227 -4.27 -14.51 -10.30
C GLU A 227 -5.59 -15.30 -10.35
N GLN A 228 -5.61 -16.53 -9.80
CA GLN A 228 -6.83 -17.32 -9.65
C GLN A 228 -7.77 -16.75 -8.59
N ALA A 229 -7.21 -16.10 -7.57
CA ALA A 229 -7.92 -15.34 -6.57
C ALA A 229 -8.09 -13.86 -7.01
N GLY A 230 -8.42 -13.57 -8.27
CA GLY A 230 -8.94 -12.25 -8.69
C GLY A 230 -8.08 -10.98 -8.45
N ALA A 231 -6.83 -11.09 -7.99
CA ALA A 231 -5.97 -9.95 -7.65
C ALA A 231 -4.70 -9.91 -8.53
N PRO A 232 -4.84 -9.73 -9.87
CA PRO A 232 -3.69 -9.68 -10.75
C PRO A 232 -2.85 -8.42 -10.47
N LEU A 233 -1.52 -8.58 -10.54
CA LEU A 233 -0.60 -7.44 -10.53
C LEU A 233 -0.72 -6.71 -11.89
N LYS A 234 -1.02 -5.42 -11.85
CA LYS A 234 -1.35 -4.60 -13.02
C LYS A 234 -0.38 -3.43 -13.22
N PHE A 235 0.17 -2.87 -12.14
CA PHE A 235 0.97 -1.65 -12.20
C PHE A 235 2.47 -1.92 -11.99
N ALA A 236 3.25 -1.75 -13.05
CA ALA A 236 4.71 -1.72 -13.02
C ALA A 236 5.19 -0.86 -14.19
N PRO A 237 5.20 0.46 -14.06
CA PRO A 237 5.57 1.36 -15.15
C PRO A 237 7.05 1.19 -15.52
N GLU A 238 7.39 1.36 -16.80
CA GLU A 238 8.77 1.26 -17.28
C GLU A 238 9.66 2.37 -16.72
N GLU A 239 9.07 3.54 -16.47
CA GLU A 239 9.69 4.71 -15.87
C GLU A 239 10.02 4.51 -14.37
N GLY A 240 9.49 3.44 -13.75
CA GLY A 240 9.64 3.19 -12.33
C GLY A 240 9.08 4.35 -11.50
N PRO A 241 9.78 4.78 -10.44
CA PRO A 241 9.28 5.87 -9.58
C PRO A 241 9.07 7.20 -10.31
N ALA A 242 9.79 7.44 -11.42
CA ALA A 242 9.64 8.68 -12.19
C ALA A 242 8.25 8.82 -12.85
N PHE A 243 7.47 7.73 -12.94
CA PHE A 243 6.10 7.75 -13.45
C PHE A 243 5.22 8.81 -12.77
N PHE A 244 5.38 9.03 -11.46
CA PHE A 244 4.55 9.96 -10.70
C PHE A 244 5.02 11.43 -10.76
N GLU A 245 6.18 11.72 -11.36
CA GLU A 245 6.70 13.09 -11.50
C GLU A 245 5.76 13.99 -12.28
N ARG A 246 5.14 13.45 -13.34
CA ARG A 246 4.14 14.16 -14.14
C ARG A 246 2.77 14.30 -13.46
N HIS A 247 2.58 13.66 -12.31
CA HIS A 247 1.32 13.63 -11.55
C HIS A 247 1.46 14.30 -10.17
N GLY A 248 2.37 15.27 -10.05
CA GLY A 248 2.48 16.11 -8.85
C GLY A 248 3.36 15.55 -7.73
N TRP A 249 4.24 14.58 -8.02
CA TRP A 249 5.08 13.93 -7.02
C TRP A 249 6.55 13.85 -7.42
N ALA A 250 7.44 14.53 -6.70
CA ALA A 250 8.88 14.40 -6.89
C ALA A 250 9.44 13.29 -6.00
N LEU A 251 10.34 12.48 -6.56
CA LEU A 251 11.00 11.41 -5.83
C LEU A 251 12.04 11.94 -4.86
N VAL A 252 11.98 11.49 -3.61
CA VAL A 252 12.84 11.96 -2.52
C VAL A 252 13.85 10.89 -2.13
N ASP A 253 13.36 9.67 -1.91
CA ASP A 253 14.20 8.53 -1.60
C ASP A 253 13.63 7.24 -2.19
N VAL A 254 14.53 6.29 -2.44
CA VAL A 254 14.21 4.95 -2.90
C VAL A 254 15.06 3.95 -2.12
N GLN A 255 14.39 3.03 -1.45
CA GLN A 255 15.01 1.94 -0.71
C GLN A 255 14.72 0.61 -1.40
N SER A 256 15.73 0.02 -2.03
CA SER A 256 15.61 -1.33 -2.61
C SER A 256 15.34 -2.38 -1.54
N MET A 257 14.36 -3.25 -1.78
CA MET A 257 14.04 -4.35 -0.88
C MET A 257 15.17 -5.37 -0.81
N LEU A 258 15.84 -5.67 -1.93
CA LEU A 258 16.95 -6.61 -1.97
C LEU A 258 18.14 -6.09 -1.14
N HIS A 259 18.58 -4.86 -1.40
CA HIS A 259 19.71 -4.26 -0.68
C HIS A 259 19.38 -4.06 0.80
N THR A 260 18.15 -3.68 1.12
CA THR A 260 17.70 -3.57 2.51
C THR A 260 17.75 -4.94 3.20
N ALA A 261 17.17 -5.98 2.60
CA ALA A 261 17.22 -7.33 3.16
C ALA A 261 18.66 -7.86 3.30
N ALA A 262 19.57 -7.48 2.41
CA ALA A 262 21.00 -7.81 2.53
C ALA A 262 21.61 -7.18 3.78
N ARG A 263 21.39 -5.88 4.00
CA ARG A 263 21.84 -5.15 5.20
C ARG A 263 21.22 -5.73 6.48
N LEU A 264 19.96 -6.13 6.42
CA LEU A 264 19.22 -6.76 7.52
C LEU A 264 19.59 -8.24 7.72
N LYS A 265 20.51 -8.79 6.91
CA LYS A 265 20.96 -10.20 6.97
C LYS A 265 19.82 -11.23 6.77
N ARG A 266 18.76 -10.86 6.05
CA ARG A 266 17.59 -11.72 5.77
C ARG A 266 17.68 -12.47 4.43
N LEU A 267 18.70 -12.20 3.63
CA LEU A 267 18.93 -12.92 2.37
C LEU A 267 19.68 -14.24 2.57
N SER A 268 19.34 -15.21 1.72
CA SER A 268 20.16 -16.42 1.50
C SER A 268 21.52 -16.06 0.90
N PHE A 269 22.50 -16.97 1.01
CA PHE A 269 23.86 -16.72 0.51
C PHE A 269 23.90 -16.29 -0.97
N GLY A 270 23.21 -17.02 -1.85
CA GLY A 270 23.15 -16.68 -3.27
C GLY A 270 22.54 -15.30 -3.54
N MET A 271 21.48 -14.94 -2.82
CA MET A 271 20.84 -13.62 -2.95
C MET A 271 21.73 -12.49 -2.44
N ARG A 272 22.60 -12.74 -1.44
CA ARG A 272 23.59 -11.75 -0.97
C ARG A 272 24.61 -11.41 -2.06
N LEU A 273 25.02 -12.38 -2.87
CA LEU A 273 25.92 -12.12 -4.01
C LEU A 273 25.25 -11.24 -5.06
N ILE A 274 23.96 -11.44 -5.33
CA ILE A 274 23.18 -10.58 -6.24
C ILE A 274 23.10 -9.15 -5.68
N ALA A 275 22.95 -8.99 -4.37
CA ALA A 275 22.89 -7.69 -3.69
C ALA A 275 24.23 -6.92 -3.67
N LEU A 276 25.32 -7.48 -4.19
CA LEU A 276 26.57 -6.75 -4.42
C LEU A 276 26.54 -5.94 -5.73
N LEU A 277 25.62 -6.26 -6.64
CA LEU A 277 25.42 -5.49 -7.87
C LEU A 277 24.81 -4.12 -7.55
N PRO A 278 25.13 -3.07 -8.31
CA PRO A 278 24.56 -1.74 -8.09
C PRO A 278 23.03 -1.73 -8.15
N ASP A 279 22.41 -0.98 -7.23
CA ASP A 279 20.96 -0.76 -7.21
C ASP A 279 20.52 0.14 -8.38
N SER A 280 19.61 -0.36 -9.22
CA SER A 280 19.03 0.42 -10.31
C SER A 280 18.07 1.52 -9.82
N LYS A 281 17.66 1.48 -8.54
CA LYS A 281 16.66 2.38 -7.94
C LYS A 281 15.36 2.46 -8.76
N GLY A 282 15.01 1.36 -9.43
CA GLY A 282 13.82 1.29 -10.30
C GLY A 282 13.95 1.99 -11.65
N ARG A 283 15.11 2.58 -12.00
CA ARG A 283 15.30 3.35 -13.24
C ARG A 283 15.55 2.50 -14.49
N ILE A 284 15.67 1.18 -14.34
CA ILE A 284 15.98 0.25 -15.43
C ILE A 284 14.88 -0.81 -15.50
N ALA A 285 13.90 -0.62 -16.39
CA ALA A 285 12.73 -1.49 -16.55
C ALA A 285 13.08 -2.99 -16.71
N ARG A 286 14.12 -3.28 -17.52
CA ARG A 286 14.59 -4.65 -17.80
C ARG A 286 15.31 -5.34 -16.63
N SER A 287 15.66 -4.61 -15.59
CA SER A 287 16.33 -5.15 -14.41
C SER A 287 15.28 -5.49 -13.34
N PRO A 288 15.20 -6.73 -12.82
CA PRO A 288 14.30 -7.08 -11.74
C PRO A 288 14.61 -6.26 -10.49
N TRP A 289 13.62 -5.49 -10.05
CA TRP A 289 13.79 -4.55 -8.95
C TRP A 289 12.46 -4.37 -8.21
N GLY A 290 12.55 -4.18 -6.89
CA GLY A 290 11.44 -3.76 -6.06
C GLY A 290 11.95 -2.93 -4.89
N GLY A 291 11.18 -1.92 -4.50
CA GLY A 291 11.60 -0.94 -3.50
C GLY A 291 10.45 -0.12 -2.96
N VAL A 292 10.70 0.55 -1.84
CA VAL A 292 9.80 1.56 -1.27
C VAL A 292 10.30 2.92 -1.73
N CYS A 293 9.38 3.73 -2.21
CA CYS A 293 9.63 5.07 -2.72
C CYS A 293 8.95 6.07 -1.81
N LEU A 294 9.68 7.12 -1.44
CA LEU A 294 9.15 8.29 -0.76
C LEU A 294 9.10 9.44 -1.74
N PHE A 295 7.94 10.07 -1.86
CA PHE A 295 7.71 11.24 -2.70
C PHE A 295 7.39 12.47 -1.86
N GLU A 296 7.68 13.65 -2.41
CA GLU A 296 7.09 14.92 -1.99
C GLU A 296 6.13 15.45 -3.03
N ARG A 297 5.07 16.11 -2.55
CA ARG A 297 4.14 16.81 -3.40
C ARG A 297 4.85 17.98 -4.09
N THR A 298 4.78 18.04 -5.41
CA THR A 298 5.24 19.20 -6.18
C THR A 298 4.11 20.19 -6.37
N TRP A 299 4.46 21.47 -6.40
CA TRP A 299 3.52 22.52 -6.76
C TRP A 299 3.26 22.45 -8.26
N VAL A 300 2.09 21.94 -8.65
CA VAL A 300 1.58 22.25 -9.99
C VAL A 300 1.22 23.72 -9.97
N ARG A 301 2.03 24.58 -10.62
CA ARG A 301 1.59 25.94 -10.94
C ARG A 301 0.30 25.78 -11.75
N ALA A 302 -0.82 26.26 -11.22
CA ALA A 302 -2.01 26.43 -12.02
C ALA A 302 -1.59 27.27 -13.24
N THR A 303 -1.54 26.66 -14.41
CA THR A 303 -1.45 27.39 -15.66
C THR A 303 -2.72 28.21 -15.74
N SER A 304 -2.62 29.48 -15.35
CA SER A 304 -3.66 30.46 -15.61
C SER A 304 -3.86 30.49 -17.11
N ILE A 305 -4.94 29.86 -17.57
CA ILE A 305 -5.53 30.19 -18.86
C ILE A 305 -5.98 31.65 -18.69
N SER A 306 -5.10 32.57 -19.05
CA SER A 306 -5.47 33.97 -19.26
C SER A 306 -6.36 33.97 -20.49
N ASP A 307 -7.66 33.82 -20.25
CA ASP A 307 -8.69 34.08 -21.24
C ASP A 307 -8.61 35.57 -21.57
N SER A 308 -7.90 35.87 -22.67
CA SER A 308 -7.81 37.20 -23.24
C SER A 308 -9.19 37.60 -23.75
N ARG A 309 -9.95 38.31 -22.92
CA ARG A 309 -11.06 39.14 -23.41
C ARG A 309 -10.51 40.43 -24.04
N SER A 310 -11.22 40.87 -25.08
CA SER A 310 -11.17 42.14 -25.82
C SER A 310 -9.97 42.28 -26.77
N SER A 311 -10.14 42.38 -28.10
CA SER A 311 -10.89 43.43 -28.79
C SER A 311 -10.84 43.22 -30.31
N ASN A 312 -12.00 43.01 -30.95
CA ASN A 312 -12.55 43.77 -32.09
C ASN A 312 -13.89 43.17 -32.52
#